data_AF-A0A929V8T8-F1
#
_entry.id   AF-A0A929V8T8-F1
#
_cell.length_a   1.000
_cell.length_b   1.000
_cell.length_c   1.000
_cell.angle_alpha   90.00
_cell.angle_beta   90.00
_cell.angle_gamma   90.00
#
_symmetry.space_group_name_H-M   'P 1'
#
loop_
_entity.id
_entity.type
_entity.pdbx_description
1 polymer ?
#
loop_
_entity_poly.entity_id
_entity_poly.type
_entity_poly.pdbx_seq_one_letter_code
_entity_poly.pdbx_strand_id
1 'polypeptide(L)'
;MYSTLALNNSKRSGNIVGTHQKLDKIARKILQKSLPARVYFPDIKEILLFEGMGGPDGLKRKSPGVGEPMHFIIPGQDDGKLIQMILDHQYNLRKALATDNKVRAAFEAGWMAHAITDGLTPAHHFPLTEAQGELMTEKEFIKIFGIPVKGIMRGRNSLETLRNNWLYWGVNGYMSKHVAFEYGVAITMTALPEKAVTPKLDKKELKNVDLKQAFYQSLERIASLNMYTRFLEQGWNTDLAFETKNILLPEIARAIALCWASSIPELTDPAK
;
A
#
# COMPACT_ATOMS: atom_id res chain seq x y z
N MET A 1 -35.90 6.50 5.32
CA MET A 1 -35.33 7.85 5.21
C MET A 1 -33.86 7.78 5.56
N TYR A 2 -33.00 8.07 4.60
CA TYR A 2 -31.55 8.09 4.75
C TYR A 2 -31.13 9.38 5.46
N SER A 3 -30.34 9.30 6.53
CA SER A 3 -29.70 10.45 7.16
C SER A 3 -28.25 10.11 7.55
N THR A 4 -27.36 10.44 6.62
CA THR A 4 -26.09 11.12 6.81
C THR A 4 -25.53 11.24 8.24
N LEU A 5 -24.60 10.35 8.57
CA LEU A 5 -23.35 10.69 9.28
C LEU A 5 -22.17 9.93 8.61
N ALA A 6 -22.21 9.88 7.28
CA ALA A 6 -20.98 9.84 6.49
C ALA A 6 -20.39 11.25 6.57
N LEU A 7 -19.51 11.48 7.54
CA LEU A 7 -18.69 12.67 7.58
C LEU A 7 -17.80 12.67 6.32
N ASN A 8 -18.28 13.42 5.34
CA ASN A 8 -17.66 13.88 4.11
C ASN A 8 -17.27 12.83 3.05
N ASN A 9 -18.10 12.82 1.98
CA ASN A 9 -17.67 12.77 0.58
C ASN A 9 -16.68 13.92 0.27
N SER A 10 -15.51 13.94 0.91
CA SER A 10 -14.46 14.83 0.45
C SER A 10 -13.79 14.14 -0.74
N LYS A 11 -13.82 14.78 -1.90
CA LYS A 11 -12.94 14.47 -3.04
C LYS A 11 -11.43 14.58 -2.69
N ARG A 12 -11.06 14.72 -1.40
CA ARG A 12 -9.70 14.90 -0.90
C ARG A 12 -9.11 13.62 -0.27
N SER A 13 -9.91 12.65 0.19
CA SER A 13 -9.38 11.34 0.64
C SER A 13 -8.95 10.43 -0.52
N GLY A 14 -9.22 10.84 -1.77
CA GLY A 14 -8.80 10.13 -2.98
C GLY A 14 -7.34 10.35 -3.40
N ASN A 15 -6.55 11.15 -2.67
CA ASN A 15 -5.17 11.47 -3.07
C ASN A 15 -4.16 10.34 -2.73
N ILE A 16 -4.38 9.60 -1.63
CA ILE A 16 -3.59 8.39 -1.32
C ILE A 16 -3.92 7.30 -2.34
N VAL A 17 -5.21 7.12 -2.64
CA VAL A 17 -5.68 6.28 -3.77
C VAL A 17 -5.01 6.72 -5.09
N GLY A 18 -4.86 8.02 -5.34
CA GLY A 18 -4.15 8.54 -6.51
C GLY A 18 -2.66 8.19 -6.57
N THR A 19 -2.01 7.96 -5.42
CA THR A 19 -0.59 7.57 -5.34
C THR A 19 -0.40 6.14 -5.81
N HIS A 20 -1.18 5.19 -5.30
CA HIS A 20 -1.19 3.79 -5.74
C HIS A 20 -1.43 3.70 -7.25
N GLN A 21 -2.52 4.32 -7.72
CA GLN A 21 -2.91 4.30 -9.14
C GLN A 21 -1.80 4.84 -10.07
N LYS A 22 -0.99 5.79 -9.59
CA LYS A 22 0.09 6.38 -10.38
C LYS A 22 1.35 5.52 -10.34
N LEU A 23 1.66 4.87 -9.23
CA LEU A 23 2.71 3.86 -9.14
C LEU A 23 2.39 2.68 -10.08
N ASP A 24 1.15 2.21 -10.10
CA ASP A 24 0.69 1.16 -11.01
C ASP A 24 0.85 1.55 -12.48
N LYS A 25 0.47 2.80 -12.84
CA LYS A 25 0.66 3.34 -14.19
C LYS A 25 2.14 3.30 -14.60
N ILE A 26 3.05 3.66 -13.69
CA ILE A 26 4.49 3.65 -13.95
C ILE A 26 4.99 2.22 -14.11
N ALA A 27 4.68 1.34 -13.16
CA ALA A 27 5.05 -0.06 -13.19
C ALA A 27 4.55 -0.75 -14.46
N ARG A 28 3.31 -0.46 -14.88
CA ARG A 28 2.70 -1.06 -16.07
C ARG A 28 3.39 -0.60 -17.35
N LYS A 29 3.84 0.65 -17.41
CA LYS A 29 4.65 1.20 -18.51
C LYS A 29 6.04 0.58 -18.57
N ILE A 30 6.66 0.31 -17.42
CA ILE A 30 7.95 -0.40 -17.35
C ILE A 30 7.77 -1.81 -17.91
N LEU A 31 6.79 -2.56 -17.38
CA LEU A 31 6.52 -3.92 -17.79
C LEU A 31 6.20 -4.01 -19.29
N GLN A 32 5.36 -3.11 -19.82
CA GLN A 32 4.98 -3.10 -21.24
C GLN A 32 6.17 -3.08 -22.20
N LYS A 33 7.26 -2.41 -21.84
CA LYS A 33 8.46 -2.29 -22.68
C LYS A 33 9.28 -3.59 -22.73
N SER A 34 9.02 -4.49 -21.80
CA SER A 34 9.76 -5.73 -21.60
C SER A 34 8.93 -6.98 -21.89
N LEU A 35 7.60 -6.84 -22.01
CA LEU A 35 6.72 -7.92 -22.41
C LEU A 35 7.08 -8.42 -23.82
N PRO A 36 7.21 -9.74 -24.02
CA PRO A 36 7.31 -10.31 -25.36
C PRO A 36 6.09 -9.96 -26.21
N ALA A 37 6.27 -9.96 -27.53
CA ALA A 37 5.15 -9.74 -28.44
C ALA A 37 4.08 -10.81 -28.21
N ARG A 38 2.81 -10.38 -28.22
CA ARG A 38 1.60 -11.24 -28.08
C ARG A 38 1.40 -11.88 -26.70
N VAL A 39 2.19 -11.53 -25.69
CA VAL A 39 1.89 -11.90 -24.29
C VAL A 39 0.86 -10.91 -23.73
N TYR A 40 -0.27 -11.45 -23.26
CA TYR A 40 -1.28 -10.66 -22.57
C TYR A 40 -0.83 -10.36 -21.13
N PHE A 41 -1.04 -9.11 -20.72
CA PHE A 41 -1.05 -8.71 -19.32
C PHE A 41 -2.11 -7.63 -19.16
N PRO A 42 -2.91 -7.63 -18.07
CA PRO A 42 -3.98 -6.67 -17.84
C PRO A 42 -3.56 -5.25 -18.15
N ASP A 43 -4.40 -4.51 -18.87
CA ASP A 43 -4.14 -3.10 -19.11
C ASP A 43 -4.31 -2.30 -17.81
N ILE A 44 -3.80 -1.08 -17.80
CA ILE A 44 -3.87 -0.26 -16.59
C ILE A 44 -5.32 0.07 -16.19
N LYS A 45 -6.25 0.22 -17.14
CA LYS A 45 -7.65 0.50 -16.80
C LYS A 45 -8.29 -0.69 -16.10
N GLU A 46 -7.99 -1.91 -16.55
CA GLU A 46 -8.43 -3.16 -15.95
C GLU A 46 -7.91 -3.33 -14.52
N ILE A 47 -6.60 -3.09 -14.30
CA ILE A 47 -5.98 -3.18 -12.97
C ILE A 47 -6.62 -2.18 -11.99
N LEU A 48 -6.78 -0.92 -12.41
CA LEU A 48 -7.28 0.15 -11.55
C LEU A 48 -8.76 -0.01 -11.15
N LEU A 49 -9.51 -0.94 -11.75
CA LEU A 49 -10.85 -1.32 -11.26
C LEU A 49 -10.79 -1.98 -9.88
N PHE A 50 -9.67 -2.64 -9.57
CA PHE A 50 -9.42 -3.37 -8.33
C PHE A 50 -8.52 -2.60 -7.36
N GLU A 51 -8.34 -1.30 -7.60
CA GLU A 51 -7.67 -0.37 -6.70
C GLU A 51 -8.67 0.56 -6.00
N GLY A 52 -8.24 1.21 -4.93
CA GLY A 52 -9.06 2.13 -4.15
C GLY A 52 -10.41 1.52 -3.74
N MET A 53 -11.52 2.13 -4.19
CA MET A 53 -12.88 1.73 -3.79
C MET A 53 -13.35 0.36 -4.31
N GLY A 54 -12.76 -0.14 -5.40
CA GLY A 54 -12.98 -1.49 -5.91
C GLY A 54 -11.99 -2.53 -5.36
N GLY A 55 -10.99 -2.05 -4.61
CA GLY A 55 -9.87 -2.83 -4.09
C GLY A 55 -9.83 -2.95 -2.57
N PRO A 56 -8.65 -3.25 -2.02
CA PRO A 56 -8.35 -3.37 -0.60
C PRO A 56 -8.94 -2.25 0.28
N ASP A 57 -8.73 -0.98 -0.10
CA ASP A 57 -9.23 0.18 0.67
C ASP A 57 -10.76 0.28 0.67
N GLY A 58 -11.39 -0.11 -0.43
CA GLY A 58 -12.84 -0.25 -0.52
C GLY A 58 -13.38 -1.31 0.42
N LEU A 59 -12.66 -2.43 0.59
CA LEU A 59 -13.02 -3.47 1.54
C LEU A 59 -12.81 -3.00 2.99
N LYS A 60 -11.68 -2.35 3.31
CA LYS A 60 -11.42 -1.73 4.63
C LYS A 60 -12.56 -0.80 5.06
N ARG A 61 -13.15 -0.06 4.11
CA ARG A 61 -14.31 0.81 4.37
C ARG A 61 -15.64 0.07 4.51
N LYS A 62 -15.84 -1.02 3.76
CA LYS A 62 -17.11 -1.75 3.66
C LYS A 62 -17.28 -2.85 4.72
N SER A 63 -16.17 -3.43 5.19
CA SER A 63 -16.18 -4.57 6.13
C SER A 63 -15.21 -4.36 7.30
N PRO A 64 -15.50 -3.41 8.23
CA PRO A 64 -14.60 -3.08 9.32
C PRO A 64 -14.23 -4.28 10.21
N GLY A 65 -12.97 -4.71 10.19
CA GLY A 65 -12.40 -5.71 11.11
C GLY A 65 -12.57 -7.17 10.70
N VAL A 66 -13.03 -7.45 9.47
CA VAL A 66 -13.13 -8.80 8.92
C VAL A 66 -12.39 -8.86 7.59
N GLY A 67 -11.27 -9.61 7.56
CA GLY A 67 -10.50 -9.83 6.32
C GLY A 67 -9.87 -8.57 5.74
N GLU A 68 -9.56 -7.58 6.57
CA GLU A 68 -8.91 -6.37 6.10
C GLU A 68 -7.44 -6.62 5.77
N PRO A 69 -6.99 -6.23 4.58
CA PRO A 69 -5.58 -6.27 4.23
C PRO A 69 -4.86 -5.10 4.91
N MET A 70 -4.79 -5.11 6.24
CA MET A 70 -3.95 -4.22 7.03
C MET A 70 -2.63 -4.93 7.26
N HIS A 71 -1.58 -4.53 6.54
CA HIS A 71 -0.29 -5.21 6.62
C HIS A 71 0.82 -4.24 6.99
N PHE A 72 0.86 -3.89 8.28
CA PHE A 72 2.07 -3.35 8.88
C PHE A 72 3.17 -4.42 8.83
N ILE A 73 4.39 -4.02 8.51
CA ILE A 73 5.56 -4.89 8.49
C ILE A 73 6.65 -4.24 9.29
N ILE A 74 7.21 -4.93 10.29
CA ILE A 74 8.34 -4.41 11.07
C ILE A 74 9.63 -4.89 10.41
N PRO A 75 10.42 -4.02 9.75
CA PRO A 75 11.67 -4.44 9.13
C PRO A 75 12.60 -5.11 10.15
N GLY A 76 13.14 -6.28 9.82
CA GLY A 76 13.97 -7.09 10.72
C GLY A 76 13.22 -7.96 11.74
N GLN A 77 11.89 -7.78 11.87
CA GLN A 77 11.01 -8.60 12.71
C GLN A 77 9.71 -8.96 11.97
N ASP A 78 9.80 -9.18 10.66
CA ASP A 78 8.66 -9.53 9.83
C ASP A 78 8.11 -10.92 10.20
N ASP A 79 6.78 -11.03 10.30
CA ASP A 79 6.07 -12.28 10.60
C ASP A 79 5.81 -13.13 9.34
N GLY A 80 6.15 -12.61 8.18
CA GLY A 80 6.06 -13.28 6.88
C GLY A 80 4.67 -13.27 6.26
N LYS A 81 3.64 -12.71 6.93
CA LYS A 81 2.27 -12.74 6.42
C LYS A 81 2.09 -11.90 5.17
N LEU A 82 2.67 -10.69 5.16
CA LEU A 82 2.60 -9.79 4.01
C LEU A 82 3.26 -10.41 2.79
N ILE A 83 4.48 -10.95 2.94
CA ILE A 83 5.16 -11.59 1.81
C ILE A 83 4.40 -12.84 1.35
N GLN A 84 3.81 -13.62 2.27
CA GLN A 84 2.98 -14.76 1.88
C GLN A 84 1.78 -14.33 1.04
N MET A 85 1.08 -13.26 1.43
CA MET A 85 -0.02 -12.71 0.64
C MET A 85 0.45 -12.25 -0.76
N ILE A 86 1.62 -11.59 -0.84
CA ILE A 86 2.21 -11.19 -2.12
C ILE A 86 2.51 -12.41 -3.01
N LEU A 87 3.08 -13.47 -2.42
CA LEU A 87 3.37 -14.74 -3.12
C LEU A 87 2.07 -15.45 -3.56
N ASP A 88 1.02 -15.40 -2.75
CA ASP A 88 -0.28 -15.99 -3.11
C ASP A 88 -0.91 -15.24 -4.30
N HIS A 89 -0.88 -13.91 -4.30
CA HIS A 89 -1.32 -13.10 -5.44
C HIS A 89 -0.47 -13.37 -6.68
N GLN A 90 0.86 -13.51 -6.55
CA GLN A 90 1.74 -13.88 -7.66
C GLN A 90 1.34 -15.23 -8.28
N TYR A 91 1.17 -16.26 -7.45
CA TYR A 91 0.78 -17.59 -7.88
C TYR A 91 -0.57 -17.56 -8.63
N ASN A 92 -1.55 -16.88 -8.05
CA ASN A 92 -2.89 -16.79 -8.64
C ASN A 92 -2.91 -15.92 -9.91
N LEU A 93 -2.10 -14.86 -9.98
CA LEU A 93 -1.93 -14.05 -11.19
C LEU A 93 -1.35 -14.90 -12.31
N ARG A 94 -0.28 -15.67 -12.04
CA ARG A 94 0.31 -16.59 -13.01
C ARG A 94 -0.71 -17.59 -13.54
N LYS A 95 -1.49 -18.21 -12.64
CA LYS A 95 -2.55 -19.13 -13.01
C LYS A 95 -3.61 -18.47 -13.89
N ALA A 96 -4.05 -17.26 -13.52
CA ALA A 96 -5.07 -16.52 -14.25
C ALA A 96 -4.59 -16.14 -15.67
N LEU A 97 -3.32 -15.72 -15.81
CA LEU A 97 -2.70 -15.44 -17.11
C LEU A 97 -2.63 -16.71 -17.97
N ALA A 98 -2.20 -17.83 -17.42
CA ALA A 98 -2.11 -19.11 -18.13
C ALA A 98 -3.47 -19.64 -18.61
N THR A 99 -4.56 -19.30 -17.91
CA THR A 99 -5.94 -19.70 -18.27
C THR A 99 -6.73 -18.61 -19.00
N ASP A 100 -6.08 -17.52 -19.46
CA ASP A 100 -6.72 -16.34 -20.09
C ASP A 100 -7.89 -15.74 -19.27
N ASN A 101 -7.83 -15.83 -17.93
CA ASN A 101 -8.82 -15.23 -17.05
C ASN A 101 -8.46 -13.77 -16.76
N LYS A 102 -8.85 -12.88 -17.67
CA LYS A 102 -8.50 -11.45 -17.65
C LYS A 102 -8.96 -10.71 -16.40
N VAL A 103 -10.19 -10.97 -15.95
CA VAL A 103 -10.75 -10.35 -14.75
C VAL A 103 -9.98 -10.77 -13.51
N ARG A 104 -9.68 -12.07 -13.37
CA ARG A 104 -8.89 -12.55 -12.24
C ARG A 104 -7.46 -12.02 -12.31
N ALA A 105 -6.84 -12.00 -13.48
CA ALA A 105 -5.50 -11.45 -13.65
C ALA A 105 -5.44 -9.96 -13.25
N ALA A 106 -6.43 -9.16 -13.65
CA ALA A 106 -6.51 -7.75 -13.25
C ALA A 106 -6.71 -7.60 -11.73
N PHE A 107 -7.56 -8.42 -11.11
CA PHE A 107 -7.76 -8.47 -9.66
C PHE A 107 -6.47 -8.77 -8.91
N GLU A 108 -5.78 -9.85 -9.28
CA GLU A 108 -4.54 -10.27 -8.61
C GLU A 108 -3.42 -9.25 -8.81
N ALA A 109 -3.33 -8.65 -10.00
CA ALA A 109 -2.35 -7.61 -10.29
C ALA A 109 -2.57 -6.36 -9.44
N GLY A 110 -3.81 -5.89 -9.29
CA GLY A 110 -4.13 -4.73 -8.44
C GLY A 110 -3.87 -5.01 -6.96
N TRP A 111 -4.42 -6.10 -6.42
CA TRP A 111 -4.24 -6.43 -5.01
C TRP A 111 -2.78 -6.67 -4.62
N MET A 112 -1.98 -7.28 -5.51
CA MET A 112 -0.55 -7.42 -5.30
C MET A 112 0.16 -6.06 -5.28
N ALA A 113 -0.16 -5.16 -6.21
CA ALA A 113 0.45 -3.83 -6.26
C ALA A 113 0.11 -2.98 -5.03
N HIS A 114 -1.12 -3.06 -4.55
CA HIS A 114 -1.55 -2.47 -3.29
C HIS A 114 -0.73 -2.99 -2.11
N ALA A 115 -0.64 -4.32 -1.96
CA ALA A 115 0.11 -4.94 -0.87
C ALA A 115 1.59 -4.54 -0.86
N ILE A 116 2.22 -4.45 -2.03
CA ILE A 116 3.62 -4.00 -2.17
C ILE A 116 3.74 -2.52 -1.78
N THR A 117 2.80 -1.68 -2.22
CA THR A 117 2.83 -0.25 -1.92
C THR A 117 2.67 0.02 -0.42
N ASP A 118 1.68 -0.62 0.22
CA ASP A 118 1.50 -0.55 1.68
C ASP A 118 2.76 -1.08 2.39
N GLY A 119 3.22 -2.27 2.00
CA GLY A 119 4.40 -2.94 2.56
C GLY A 119 5.69 -2.14 2.49
N LEU A 120 5.83 -1.26 1.50
CA LEU A 120 7.00 -0.42 1.29
C LEU A 120 6.77 1.02 1.76
N THR A 121 5.61 1.35 2.34
CA THR A 121 5.33 2.69 2.87
C THR A 121 5.91 2.82 4.28
N PRO A 122 6.85 3.77 4.55
CA PRO A 122 7.52 3.86 5.86
C PRO A 122 6.58 4.03 7.06
N ALA A 123 5.43 4.69 6.90
CA ALA A 123 4.45 4.82 7.98
C ALA A 123 3.80 3.48 8.37
N HIS A 124 3.84 2.49 7.49
CA HIS A 124 3.35 1.13 7.70
C HIS A 124 4.43 0.22 8.32
N HIS A 125 5.64 0.77 8.55
CA HIS A 125 6.72 0.08 9.28
C HIS A 125 6.70 0.32 10.78
N PHE A 126 5.82 1.23 11.22
CA PHE A 126 5.58 1.51 12.63
C PHE A 126 4.48 0.59 13.18
N PRO A 127 4.60 0.06 14.41
CA PRO A 127 3.61 -0.82 15.01
C PRO A 127 2.36 -0.04 15.46
N LEU A 128 1.63 0.53 14.52
CA LEU A 128 0.42 1.32 14.80
C LEU A 128 -0.65 0.46 15.49
N THR A 129 -0.70 -0.84 15.18
CA THR A 129 -1.60 -1.79 15.83
C THR A 129 -1.27 -1.99 17.31
N GLU A 130 0.01 -1.96 17.69
CA GLU A 130 0.42 -2.02 19.10
C GLU A 130 0.05 -0.70 19.81
N ALA A 131 0.34 0.45 19.19
CA ALA A 131 -0.07 1.75 19.73
C ALA A 131 -1.60 1.86 19.89
N GLN A 132 -2.38 1.32 18.95
CA GLN A 132 -3.83 1.19 19.07
C GLN A 132 -4.23 0.28 20.23
N GLY A 133 -3.57 -0.88 20.39
CA GLY A 133 -3.83 -1.83 21.47
C GLY A 133 -3.50 -1.28 22.86
N GLU A 134 -2.44 -0.49 22.99
CA GLU A 134 -2.07 0.20 24.23
C GLU A 134 -3.07 1.30 24.60
N LEU A 135 -3.58 2.02 23.59
CA LEU A 135 -4.56 3.09 23.80
C LEU A 135 -5.99 2.58 24.00
N MET A 136 -6.33 1.40 23.48
CA MET A 136 -7.66 0.79 23.68
C MET A 136 -7.69 -0.04 24.96
N THR A 137 -8.04 0.61 26.07
CA THR A 137 -8.23 -0.07 27.36
C THR A 137 -9.41 -1.03 27.32
N GLU A 138 -10.45 -0.70 26.55
CA GLU A 138 -11.53 -1.63 26.20
C GLU A 138 -11.36 -2.10 24.75
N LYS A 139 -11.19 -3.42 24.56
CA LYS A 139 -10.93 -4.04 23.25
C LYS A 139 -12.16 -4.12 22.34
N GLU A 140 -13.35 -3.79 22.85
CA GLU A 140 -14.56 -3.74 22.05
C GLU A 140 -14.72 -2.39 21.35
N PHE A 141 -14.81 -2.40 20.03
CA PHE A 141 -15.21 -1.24 19.27
C PHE A 141 -16.58 -0.74 19.74
N ILE A 142 -16.72 0.59 19.85
CA ILE A 142 -18.03 1.20 20.05
C ILE A 142 -18.91 0.83 18.87
N LYS A 143 -20.07 0.23 19.15
CA LYS A 143 -21.06 -0.08 18.12
C LYS A 143 -22.12 1.02 18.10
N ILE A 144 -22.32 1.65 16.96
CA ILE A 144 -23.47 2.54 16.72
C ILE A 144 -24.41 1.80 15.77
N PHE A 145 -25.66 1.57 16.20
CA PHE A 145 -26.63 0.74 15.46
C PHE A 145 -26.10 -0.67 15.11
N GLY A 146 -25.31 -1.27 16.01
CA GLY A 146 -24.71 -2.60 15.79
C GLY A 146 -23.44 -2.61 14.91
N ILE A 147 -23.04 -1.46 14.35
CA ILE A 147 -21.88 -1.34 13.46
C ILE A 147 -20.67 -0.85 14.25
N PRO A 148 -19.53 -1.56 14.26
CA PRO A 148 -18.32 -1.12 14.96
C PRO A 148 -17.75 0.16 14.33
N VAL A 149 -17.51 1.17 15.17
CA VAL A 149 -16.89 2.44 14.78
C VAL A 149 -15.39 2.34 15.02
N LYS A 150 -14.63 2.30 13.92
CA LYS A 150 -13.17 2.31 13.96
C LYS A 150 -12.63 3.72 14.20
N GLY A 151 -11.49 3.77 14.88
CA GLY A 151 -10.78 5.02 15.16
C GLY A 151 -11.18 5.70 16.47
N ILE A 152 -12.16 5.16 17.22
CA ILE A 152 -12.41 5.64 18.59
C ILE A 152 -11.60 4.78 19.57
N MET A 153 -10.67 5.41 20.30
CA MET A 153 -9.89 4.71 21.33
C MET A 153 -10.66 4.70 22.65
N ARG A 154 -11.38 3.61 22.92
CA ARG A 154 -12.27 3.49 24.08
C ARG A 154 -11.48 3.26 25.38
N GLY A 155 -11.73 4.10 26.38
CA GLY A 155 -11.25 3.94 27.75
C GLY A 155 -12.33 3.42 28.69
N ARG A 156 -11.98 3.13 29.94
CA ARG A 156 -12.91 2.63 30.98
C ARG A 156 -13.96 3.66 31.40
N ASN A 157 -13.71 4.94 31.11
CA ASN A 157 -14.61 6.04 31.36
C ASN A 157 -14.46 7.14 30.30
N SER A 158 -15.35 8.14 30.33
CA SER A 158 -15.38 9.22 29.34
C SER A 158 -14.11 10.07 29.32
N LEU A 159 -13.48 10.29 30.49
CA LEU A 159 -12.25 11.07 30.59
C LEU A 159 -11.07 10.32 29.94
N GLU A 160 -10.93 9.04 30.23
CA GLU A 160 -9.92 8.17 29.63
C GLU A 160 -10.15 8.03 28.12
N THR A 161 -11.40 7.90 27.68
CA THR A 161 -11.76 7.88 26.26
C THR A 161 -11.35 9.17 25.55
N LEU A 162 -11.62 10.34 26.14
CA LEU A 162 -11.19 11.63 25.57
C LEU A 162 -9.66 11.71 25.47
N ARG A 163 -8.94 11.32 26.52
CA ARG A 163 -7.47 11.27 26.54
C ARG A 163 -6.93 10.33 25.46
N ASN A 164 -7.46 9.13 25.33
CA ASN A 164 -6.97 8.13 24.38
C ASN A 164 -7.23 8.58 22.93
N ASN A 165 -8.39 9.21 22.67
CA ASN A 165 -8.67 9.80 21.36
C ASN A 165 -7.76 11.01 21.07
N TRP A 166 -7.41 11.82 22.06
CA TRP A 166 -6.42 12.88 21.88
C TRP A 166 -5.02 12.33 21.56
N LEU A 167 -4.60 11.25 22.23
CA LEU A 167 -3.32 10.58 21.93
C LEU A 167 -3.31 9.88 20.56
N TYR A 168 -4.48 9.60 19.99
CA TYR A 168 -4.60 8.95 18.68
C TYR A 168 -4.78 9.97 17.53
N TRP A 169 -5.65 10.96 17.70
CA TRP A 169 -6.04 11.95 16.67
C TRP A 169 -5.62 13.40 16.96
N GLY A 170 -5.09 13.70 18.14
CA GLY A 170 -4.63 15.06 18.48
C GLY A 170 -3.46 15.54 17.62
N VAL A 171 -2.97 16.75 17.89
CA VAL A 171 -1.88 17.39 17.13
C VAL A 171 -0.60 16.54 17.07
N ASN A 172 -0.33 15.76 18.12
CA ASN A 172 0.78 14.82 18.20
C ASN A 172 0.34 13.36 18.23
N GLY A 173 -0.90 13.07 17.81
CA GLY A 173 -1.47 11.73 17.88
C GLY A 173 -0.89 10.77 16.85
N TYR A 174 -0.86 9.48 17.17
CA TYR A 174 -0.28 8.45 16.30
C TYR A 174 -0.89 8.42 14.89
N MET A 175 -2.22 8.44 14.79
CA MET A 175 -2.91 8.40 13.50
C MET A 175 -2.76 9.71 12.73
N SER A 176 -2.77 10.84 13.43
CA SER A 176 -2.52 12.15 12.81
C SER A 176 -1.14 12.20 12.14
N LYS A 177 -0.11 11.68 12.80
CA LYS A 177 1.24 11.59 12.22
C LYS A 177 1.30 10.62 11.05
N HIS A 178 0.68 9.45 11.17
CA HIS A 178 0.57 8.48 10.07
C HIS A 178 -0.06 9.09 8.81
N VAL A 179 -1.25 9.69 8.95
CA VAL A 179 -1.96 10.35 7.84
C VAL A 179 -1.16 11.52 7.27
N ALA A 180 -0.51 12.32 8.12
CA ALA A 180 0.30 13.45 7.67
C ALA A 180 1.50 13.00 6.83
N PHE A 181 2.16 11.88 7.18
CA PHE A 181 3.22 11.29 6.37
C PHE A 181 2.71 10.85 4.99
N GLU A 182 1.63 10.06 4.96
CA GLU A 182 1.02 9.59 3.71
C GLU A 182 0.57 10.76 2.83
N TYR A 183 0.05 11.82 3.43
CA TYR A 183 -0.34 13.03 2.72
C TYR A 183 0.86 13.79 2.13
N GLY A 184 1.99 13.84 2.85
CA GLY A 184 3.24 14.38 2.34
C GLY A 184 3.74 13.63 1.09
N VAL A 185 3.69 12.29 1.14
CA VAL A 185 4.01 11.44 -0.02
C VAL A 185 3.05 11.72 -1.18
N ALA A 186 1.75 11.77 -0.92
CA ALA A 186 0.73 12.01 -1.94
C ALA A 186 0.85 13.40 -2.61
N ILE A 187 1.12 14.46 -1.84
CA ILE A 187 1.37 15.80 -2.39
C ILE A 187 2.61 15.79 -3.27
N THR A 188 3.69 15.18 -2.79
CA THR A 188 4.95 15.07 -3.55
C THR A 188 4.71 14.35 -4.87
N MET A 189 4.00 13.22 -4.84
CA MET A 189 3.67 12.46 -6.04
C MET A 189 2.76 13.25 -6.99
N THR A 190 1.77 13.99 -6.47
CA THR A 190 0.84 14.80 -7.28
C THR A 190 1.57 15.92 -8.04
N ALA A 191 2.57 16.54 -7.41
CA ALA A 191 3.34 17.64 -8.00
C ALA A 191 4.32 17.20 -9.11
N LEU A 192 4.59 15.90 -9.25
CA LEU A 192 5.62 15.38 -10.15
C LEU A 192 5.04 14.77 -11.44
N PRO A 193 5.69 14.92 -12.60
CA PRO A 193 5.34 14.12 -13.76
C PRO A 193 5.80 12.67 -13.56
N GLU A 194 5.07 11.70 -14.13
CA GLU A 194 5.40 10.26 -13.98
C GLU A 194 6.85 9.92 -14.34
N LYS A 195 7.41 10.60 -15.36
CA LYS A 195 8.81 10.40 -15.79
C LYS A 195 9.83 10.70 -14.69
N ALA A 196 9.50 11.58 -13.74
CA ALA A 196 10.42 12.00 -12.68
C ALA A 196 10.59 10.94 -11.59
N VAL A 197 9.63 10.01 -11.49
CA VAL A 197 9.59 8.93 -10.49
C VAL A 197 9.68 7.55 -11.16
N THR A 198 9.87 7.50 -12.48
CA THR A 198 10.03 6.24 -13.21
C THR A 198 11.44 5.70 -12.96
N PRO A 199 11.62 4.55 -12.29
CA PRO A 199 12.93 3.95 -12.10
C PRO A 199 13.55 3.54 -13.43
N LYS A 200 14.88 3.55 -13.49
CA LYS A 200 15.63 2.90 -14.56
C LYS A 200 15.68 1.41 -14.23
N LEU A 201 15.11 0.60 -15.11
CA LEU A 201 15.11 -0.85 -14.98
C LEU A 201 15.55 -1.47 -16.31
N ASP A 202 16.55 -2.35 -16.27
CA ASP A 202 16.98 -3.12 -17.43
C ASP A 202 15.98 -4.26 -17.69
N LYS A 203 15.76 -4.62 -18.96
CA LYS A 203 14.89 -5.75 -19.33
C LYS A 203 15.33 -7.06 -18.68
N LYS A 204 16.64 -7.23 -18.45
CA LYS A 204 17.17 -8.42 -17.78
C LYS A 204 16.72 -8.53 -16.32
N GLU A 205 16.50 -7.41 -15.63
CA GLU A 205 16.04 -7.41 -14.24
C GLU A 205 14.60 -7.91 -14.10
N LEU A 206 13.83 -7.90 -15.18
CA LEU A 206 12.46 -8.40 -15.21
C LEU A 206 12.38 -9.89 -15.54
N LYS A 207 13.51 -10.55 -15.84
CA LYS A 207 13.57 -11.98 -16.13
C LYS A 207 13.94 -12.75 -14.87
N ASN A 208 13.30 -13.90 -14.65
CA ASN A 208 13.60 -14.85 -13.58
C ASN A 208 13.69 -14.18 -12.20
N VAL A 209 12.78 -13.24 -11.93
CA VAL A 209 12.74 -12.48 -10.69
C VAL A 209 12.45 -13.42 -9.52
N ASP A 210 13.38 -13.51 -8.57
CA ASP A 210 13.07 -13.99 -7.23
C ASP A 210 12.27 -12.93 -6.49
N LEU A 211 10.95 -13.11 -6.49
CA LEU A 211 10.00 -12.17 -5.90
C LEU A 211 10.28 -11.91 -4.42
N LYS A 212 10.54 -12.98 -3.65
CA LYS A 212 10.75 -12.86 -2.21
C LYS A 212 12.01 -12.05 -1.93
N GLN A 213 13.11 -12.39 -2.61
CA GLN A 213 14.35 -11.65 -2.48
C GLN A 213 14.19 -10.19 -2.91
N ALA A 214 13.56 -9.93 -4.06
CA ALA A 214 13.36 -8.58 -4.58
C ALA A 214 12.55 -7.71 -3.61
N PHE A 215 11.47 -8.25 -3.03
CA PHE A 215 10.66 -7.52 -2.05
C PHE A 215 11.46 -7.15 -0.80
N TYR A 216 12.17 -8.10 -0.20
CA TYR A 216 12.96 -7.83 1.02
C TYR A 216 14.12 -6.87 0.76
N GLN A 217 14.75 -6.90 -0.42
CA GLN A 217 15.77 -5.90 -0.79
C GLN A 217 15.17 -4.48 -0.85
N SER A 218 13.98 -4.33 -1.45
CA SER A 218 13.28 -3.03 -1.48
C SER A 218 12.87 -2.60 -0.07
N LEU A 219 12.39 -3.53 0.77
CA LEU A 219 12.03 -3.27 2.16
C LEU A 219 13.23 -2.78 2.98
N GLU A 220 14.35 -3.51 2.93
CA GLU A 220 15.59 -3.15 3.63
C GLU A 220 16.11 -1.77 3.17
N ARG A 221 16.11 -1.54 1.86
CA ARG A 221 16.51 -0.25 1.29
C ARG A 221 15.66 0.89 1.84
N ILE A 222 14.34 0.75 1.85
CA ILE A 222 13.44 1.81 2.32
C ILE A 222 13.55 1.98 3.85
N ALA A 223 13.63 0.88 4.60
CA ALA A 223 13.81 0.92 6.05
C ALA A 223 15.09 1.67 6.45
N SER A 224 16.18 1.48 5.70
CA SER A 224 17.46 2.15 5.96
C SER A 224 17.42 3.68 5.86
N LEU A 225 16.43 4.24 5.15
CA LEU A 225 16.25 5.69 5.03
C LEU A 225 15.72 6.33 6.32
N ASN A 226 15.11 5.52 7.21
CA ASN A 226 14.53 5.94 8.48
C ASN A 226 13.55 7.12 8.33
N MET A 227 12.82 7.19 7.20
CA MET A 227 12.02 8.35 6.81
C MET A 227 10.90 8.66 7.82
N TYR A 228 10.21 7.63 8.32
CA TYR A 228 9.11 7.84 9.25
C TYR A 228 9.60 8.38 10.59
N THR A 229 10.69 7.83 11.16
CA THR A 229 11.30 8.35 12.39
C THR A 229 11.73 9.81 12.24
N ARG A 230 12.42 10.15 11.15
CA ARG A 230 12.81 11.54 10.86
C ARG A 230 11.60 12.46 10.72
N PHE A 231 10.52 11.97 10.11
CA PHE A 231 9.25 12.68 10.05
C PHE A 231 8.62 12.89 11.44
N LEU A 232 8.66 11.89 12.32
CA LEU A 232 8.14 12.02 13.69
C LEU A 232 8.90 13.07 14.51
N GLU A 233 10.21 13.21 14.25
CA GLU A 233 11.11 14.16 14.92
C GLU A 233 11.02 15.58 14.36
N GLN A 234 10.96 15.72 13.03
CA GLN A 234 11.18 17.00 12.33
C GLN A 234 9.96 17.48 11.52
N GLY A 235 8.91 16.66 11.44
CA GLY A 235 7.79 16.88 10.52
C GLY A 235 8.16 16.65 9.06
N TRP A 236 7.25 17.01 8.16
CA TRP A 236 7.49 16.92 6.72
C TRP A 236 8.40 18.06 6.26
N ASN A 237 9.58 17.73 5.73
CA ASN A 237 10.60 18.69 5.30
C ASN A 237 11.05 18.45 3.85
N THR A 238 11.96 19.30 3.36
CA THR A 238 12.48 19.21 1.99
C THR A 238 13.23 17.91 1.72
N ASP A 239 13.99 17.42 2.70
CA ASP A 239 14.79 16.20 2.54
C ASP A 239 13.89 14.98 2.35
N LEU A 240 12.84 14.86 3.16
CA LEU A 240 11.82 13.82 3.00
C LEU A 240 11.13 13.92 1.64
N ALA A 241 10.82 15.12 1.14
CA ALA A 241 10.24 15.29 -0.18
C ALA A 241 11.21 14.86 -1.30
N PHE A 242 12.50 15.17 -1.18
CA PHE A 242 13.53 14.76 -2.14
C PHE A 242 13.75 13.24 -2.13
N GLU A 243 13.87 12.62 -0.95
CA GLU A 243 13.99 11.17 -0.81
C GLU A 243 12.73 10.45 -1.32
N THR A 244 11.55 11.01 -1.04
CA THR A 244 10.27 10.49 -1.56
C THR A 244 10.30 10.44 -3.09
N LYS A 245 10.70 11.54 -3.72
CA LYS A 245 10.79 11.67 -5.17
C LYS A 245 11.85 10.76 -5.79
N ASN A 246 13.05 10.75 -5.22
CA ASN A 246 14.24 10.20 -5.87
C ASN A 246 14.50 8.73 -5.50
N ILE A 247 13.94 8.26 -4.38
CA ILE A 247 14.21 6.92 -3.84
C ILE A 247 12.90 6.16 -3.60
N LEU A 248 12.01 6.65 -2.72
CA LEU A 248 10.84 5.91 -2.27
C LEU A 248 9.89 5.56 -3.42
N LEU A 249 9.37 6.56 -4.14
CA LEU A 249 8.41 6.35 -5.23
C LEU A 249 9.01 5.50 -6.38
N PRO A 250 10.25 5.75 -6.84
CA PRO A 250 10.89 4.87 -7.82
C PRO A 250 11.09 3.43 -7.33
N GLU A 251 11.46 3.22 -6.07
CA GLU A 251 11.67 1.86 -5.52
C GLU A 251 10.35 1.09 -5.41
N ILE A 252 9.27 1.74 -4.98
CA ILE A 252 7.94 1.11 -4.95
C ILE A 252 7.49 0.74 -6.38
N ALA A 253 7.60 1.67 -7.33
CA ALA A 253 7.23 1.39 -8.73
C ALA A 253 8.08 0.27 -9.35
N ARG A 254 9.38 0.19 -8.99
CA ARG A 254 10.27 -0.90 -9.37
C ARG A 254 9.80 -2.22 -8.77
N ALA A 255 9.51 -2.26 -7.48
CA ALA A 255 9.04 -3.45 -6.79
C ALA A 255 7.76 -3.99 -7.44
N ILE A 256 6.75 -3.15 -7.69
CA ILE A 256 5.51 -3.56 -8.37
C ILE A 256 5.81 -4.17 -9.76
N ALA A 257 6.68 -3.53 -10.55
CA ALA A 257 7.03 -4.03 -11.88
C ALA A 257 7.73 -5.41 -11.83
N LEU A 258 8.66 -5.60 -10.88
CA LEU A 258 9.33 -6.89 -10.65
C LEU A 258 8.35 -7.98 -10.21
N CYS A 259 7.40 -7.63 -9.34
CA CYS A 259 6.40 -8.57 -8.85
C CYS A 259 5.45 -9.02 -9.97
N TRP A 260 4.95 -8.08 -10.79
CA TRP A 260 4.18 -8.45 -11.98
C TRP A 260 4.99 -9.26 -12.99
N ALA A 261 6.25 -8.90 -13.23
CA ALA A 261 7.13 -9.66 -14.12
C ALA A 261 7.33 -11.11 -13.66
N SER A 262 7.54 -11.30 -12.36
CA SER A 262 7.65 -12.63 -11.74
C SER A 262 6.38 -13.49 -11.90
N SER A 263 5.23 -12.88 -12.20
CA SER A 263 3.96 -13.59 -12.39
C SER A 263 3.73 -14.01 -13.85
N ILE A 264 4.54 -13.54 -14.79
CA ILE A 264 4.39 -13.81 -16.23
C ILE A 264 5.24 -15.04 -16.60
N PRO A 265 4.64 -16.15 -17.04
CA PRO A 265 5.38 -17.37 -17.38
C PRO A 265 6.55 -17.15 -18.34
N GLU A 266 6.36 -16.35 -19.39
CA GLU A 266 7.35 -16.05 -20.43
C GLU A 266 8.55 -15.24 -19.94
N LEU A 267 8.47 -14.65 -18.75
CA LEU A 267 9.58 -13.95 -18.11
C LEU A 267 10.28 -14.79 -17.05
N THR A 268 9.71 -15.94 -16.66
CA THR A 268 10.23 -16.82 -15.60
C THR A 268 10.83 -18.13 -16.10
N ASP A 269 10.65 -18.45 -17.38
CA ASP A 269 11.04 -19.75 -17.93
C ASP A 269 12.31 -19.60 -18.81
N PRO A 270 13.46 -20.20 -18.43
CA PRO A 270 14.69 -20.13 -19.22
C PRO A 270 14.68 -21.00 -20.49
N ALA A 271 13.61 -21.77 -20.74
CA ALA A 271 13.53 -22.77 -21.81
C ALA A 271 12.76 -22.34 -23.08
N LYS A 272 12.43 -21.05 -23.24
CA LYS A 272 11.90 -20.48 -24.50
C LYS A 272 12.67 -19.26 -24.96
#